data_AF-A0A7S1PMN2-F1
#
_entry.id   AF-A0A7S1PMN2-F1
#
_cell.length_a   1.000
_cell.length_b   1.000
_cell.length_c   1.000
_cell.angle_alpha   90.00
_cell.angle_beta   90.00
_cell.angle_gamma   90.00
#
_symmetry.space_group_name_H-M   'P 1'
#
loop_
_entity.id
_entity.type
_entity.pdbx_description
1 polymer ?
#
loop_
_entity_poly.entity_id
_entity_poly.type
_entity_poly.pdbx_seq_one_letter_code
_entity_poly.pdbx_strand_id
1 'polypeptide(L)'
;SFCTLLLPMSTQSVSAPNRLLLSPLVSLHRLESLRRLVSGAGESAGDKPQALLLVGGVDSRDDELNSLLLNHLFTAQTAETGAILNPVLEDAMLLVHAAGTHLYIASASGAIASSVTQLWPHLTVTALPKPANEDSDAQSRFEDHKMDAFRNMTAPFKSVGVVFGELGNPAPAGKPTPAKVVE
;
A
#
# COMPACT_ATOMS: atom_id res chain seq x y z
N SER A 1 -44.60 -43.26 4.93
CA SER A 1 -43.44 -42.68 4.24
C SER A 1 -43.07 -41.35 4.86
N PHE A 2 -41.92 -41.27 5.53
CA PHE A 2 -41.21 -40.01 5.75
C PHE A 2 -39.74 -40.29 5.41
N CYS A 3 -39.26 -39.62 4.38
CA CYS A 3 -37.92 -39.79 3.85
C CYS A 3 -37.02 -38.75 4.52
N THR A 4 -36.07 -39.21 5.32
CA THR A 4 -35.03 -38.38 5.96
C THR A 4 -33.99 -38.02 4.91
N LEU A 5 -33.90 -36.74 4.55
CA LEU A 5 -32.79 -36.21 3.76
C LEU A 5 -31.73 -35.62 4.69
N LEU A 6 -30.60 -36.31 4.78
CA LEU A 6 -29.34 -35.82 5.35
C LEU A 6 -28.77 -34.73 4.44
N LEU A 7 -28.64 -33.51 4.95
CA LEU A 7 -27.84 -32.46 4.31
C LEU A 7 -26.36 -32.62 4.72
N PRO A 8 -25.41 -32.52 3.77
CA PRO A 8 -24.00 -32.49 4.11
C PRO A 8 -23.66 -31.17 4.83
N MET A 9 -22.94 -31.28 5.94
CA MET A 9 -22.27 -30.14 6.56
C MET A 9 -21.13 -29.71 5.64
N SER A 10 -21.39 -28.74 4.77
CA SER A 10 -20.32 -27.92 4.21
C SER A 10 -19.68 -27.15 5.36
N THR A 11 -18.46 -27.50 5.70
CA THR A 11 -17.51 -26.61 6.38
C THR A 11 -17.23 -25.45 5.42
N GLN A 12 -18.12 -24.45 5.43
CA GLN A 12 -17.82 -23.18 4.79
C GLN A 12 -16.62 -22.57 5.51
N SER A 13 -15.51 -22.60 4.77
CA SER A 13 -14.32 -21.78 4.98
C SER A 13 -14.74 -20.36 5.36
N VAL A 14 -14.10 -19.85 6.41
CA VAL A 14 -14.33 -18.56 7.03
C VAL A 14 -14.47 -17.48 5.97
N SER A 15 -15.69 -16.97 5.78
CA SER A 15 -15.89 -15.70 5.10
C SER A 15 -15.18 -14.64 5.94
N ALA A 16 -14.10 -14.08 5.43
CA ALA A 16 -13.53 -12.87 6.01
C ALA A 16 -14.66 -11.83 6.00
N PRO A 17 -15.15 -11.38 7.17
CA PRO A 17 -16.28 -10.47 7.22
C PRO A 17 -15.81 -9.16 6.60
N ASN A 18 -16.72 -8.48 5.89
CA ASN A 18 -16.61 -7.06 5.53
C ASN A 18 -15.96 -6.28 6.68
N ARG A 19 -14.64 -6.12 6.66
CA ARG A 19 -13.94 -5.28 7.64
C ARG A 19 -14.26 -3.86 7.23
N LEU A 20 -15.20 -3.30 7.99
CA LEU A 20 -15.83 -1.99 7.84
C LEU A 20 -14.89 -0.98 7.18
N LEU A 21 -15.31 -0.51 6.01
CA LEU A 21 -14.73 0.64 5.32
C LEU A 21 -14.58 1.79 6.31
N LEU A 22 -13.40 2.41 6.33
CA LEU A 22 -13.14 3.55 7.19
C LEU A 22 -14.06 4.70 6.76
N SER A 23 -14.59 5.46 7.72
CA SER A 23 -15.31 6.70 7.40
C SER A 23 -14.40 7.61 6.56
N PRO A 24 -14.88 8.18 5.43
CA PRO A 24 -14.09 9.03 4.57
C PRO A 24 -13.47 10.23 5.31
N LEU A 25 -14.17 10.75 6.33
CA LEU A 25 -13.66 11.83 7.19
C LEU A 25 -12.47 11.39 8.04
N VAL A 26 -12.52 10.18 8.58
CA VAL A 26 -11.42 9.62 9.38
C VAL A 26 -10.22 9.36 8.49
N SER A 27 -10.45 8.81 7.29
CA SER A 27 -9.40 8.62 6.29
C SER A 27 -8.72 9.92 5.89
N LEU A 28 -9.52 10.96 5.60
CA LEU A 28 -9.00 12.30 5.30
C LEU A 28 -8.15 12.86 6.44
N HIS A 29 -8.61 12.75 7.69
CA HIS A 29 -7.84 13.24 8.84
C HIS A 29 -6.49 12.52 8.96
N ARG A 30 -6.44 11.20 8.72
CA ARG A 30 -5.21 10.41 8.73
C ARG A 30 -4.27 10.81 7.59
N LEU A 31 -4.80 11.06 6.39
CA LEU A 31 -4.03 11.56 5.25
C LEU A 31 -3.41 12.93 5.56
N GLU A 32 -4.17 13.86 6.14
CA GLU A 32 -3.68 15.20 6.47
C GLU A 32 -2.55 15.16 7.51
N SER A 33 -2.60 14.23 8.46
CA SER A 33 -1.48 13.99 9.38
C SER A 33 -0.22 13.57 8.64
N LEU A 34 -0.32 12.67 7.65
CA LEU A 34 0.83 12.30 6.81
C LEU A 34 1.33 13.46 5.96
N ARG A 35 0.44 14.26 5.36
CA ARG A 35 0.82 15.44 4.58
C ARG A 35 1.61 16.46 5.40
N ARG A 36 1.23 16.68 6.67
CA ARG A 36 2.00 17.55 7.59
C ARG A 36 3.40 17.03 7.85
N LEU A 37 3.56 15.71 7.95
CA LEU A 37 4.88 15.08 8.09
C LEU A 37 5.73 15.32 6.85
N VAL A 38 5.16 15.36 5.65
CA VAL A 38 5.93 15.69 4.43
C VAL A 38 6.20 17.19 4.33
N SER A 39 5.24 18.06 4.67
CA SER A 39 5.32 19.51 4.45
C SER A 39 6.19 20.29 5.44
N GLY A 40 6.75 19.67 6.48
CA GLY A 40 7.78 20.35 7.30
C GLY A 40 7.26 21.17 8.48
N ALA A 41 6.02 20.95 8.94
CA ALA A 41 5.52 21.58 10.16
C ALA A 41 6.21 20.97 11.40
N GLY A 42 7.43 21.40 11.76
CA GLY A 42 8.11 20.88 12.95
C GLY A 42 9.56 21.28 13.16
N GLU A 43 10.51 20.75 12.39
CA GLU A 43 11.93 20.82 12.76
C GLU A 43 12.86 20.86 11.53
N SER A 44 13.94 21.64 11.68
CA SER A 44 15.23 21.68 10.97
C SER A 44 15.25 21.34 9.47
N ALA A 45 15.66 22.33 8.66
CA ALA A 45 15.82 22.29 7.20
C ALA A 45 16.94 21.35 6.69
N GLY A 46 16.91 20.08 7.06
CA GLY A 46 17.63 19.02 6.35
C GLY A 46 16.92 18.64 5.05
N ASP A 47 17.58 17.85 4.20
CA ASP A 47 17.08 17.28 2.94
C ASP A 47 15.83 16.41 3.18
N LYS A 48 14.68 17.07 3.32
CA LYS A 48 13.40 16.41 3.55
C LYS A 48 12.82 15.94 2.22
N PRO A 49 12.25 14.73 2.15
CA PRO A 49 11.61 14.27 0.93
C PRO A 49 10.42 15.17 0.56
N GLN A 50 10.26 15.47 -0.74
CA GLN A 50 9.17 16.29 -1.25
C GLN A 50 7.82 15.52 -1.32
N ALA A 51 7.90 14.20 -1.31
CA ALA A 51 6.77 13.28 -1.32
C ALA A 51 7.09 12.03 -0.51
N LEU A 52 6.07 11.34 -0.03
CA LEU A 52 6.15 10.04 0.63
C LEU A 52 5.47 8.99 -0.25
N LEU A 53 6.19 7.92 -0.58
CA LEU A 53 5.66 6.79 -1.33
C LEU A 53 5.40 5.61 -0.39
N LEU A 54 4.20 5.05 -0.49
CA LEU A 54 3.80 3.79 0.13
C LEU A 54 3.47 2.77 -0.96
N VAL A 55 3.97 1.55 -0.81
CA VAL A 55 3.78 0.45 -1.78
C VAL A 55 3.26 -0.79 -1.07
N GLY A 56 2.15 -1.34 -1.55
CA GLY A 56 1.53 -2.54 -1.01
C GLY A 56 2.19 -3.84 -1.46
N GLY A 57 1.96 -4.89 -0.67
CA GLY A 57 2.16 -6.29 -1.04
C GLY A 57 3.58 -6.66 -1.48
N VAL A 58 3.65 -7.55 -2.46
CA VAL A 58 4.90 -8.16 -2.93
C VAL A 58 5.87 -7.11 -3.49
N ASP A 59 5.37 -6.01 -4.06
CA ASP A 59 6.21 -4.94 -4.61
C ASP A 59 7.06 -4.22 -3.55
N SER A 60 6.59 -4.19 -2.29
CA SER A 60 7.38 -3.71 -1.15
C SER A 60 8.07 -4.83 -0.37
N ARG A 61 8.06 -6.06 -0.89
CA ARG A 61 8.49 -7.29 -0.18
C ARG A 61 7.69 -7.51 1.10
N ASP A 62 6.40 -7.24 1.04
CA ASP A 62 5.47 -7.35 2.16
C ASP A 62 5.94 -6.53 3.38
N ASP A 63 6.43 -5.31 3.12
CA ASP A 63 6.91 -4.42 4.17
C ASP A 63 5.78 -4.10 5.16
N GLU A 64 6.03 -4.43 6.43
CA GLU A 64 5.02 -4.32 7.48
C GLU A 64 4.59 -2.87 7.73
N LEU A 65 5.51 -1.90 7.63
CA LEU A 65 5.18 -0.50 7.87
C LEU A 65 4.33 0.07 6.73
N ASN A 66 4.65 -0.24 5.48
CA ASN A 66 3.80 0.10 4.34
C ASN A 66 2.39 -0.51 4.51
N SER A 67 2.33 -1.78 4.90
CA SER A 67 1.08 -2.49 5.09
C SER A 67 0.23 -1.87 6.22
N LEU A 68 0.85 -1.54 7.35
CA LEU A 68 0.21 -0.85 8.46
C LEU A 68 -0.28 0.54 8.08
N LEU A 69 0.52 1.33 7.36
CA LEU A 69 0.13 2.68 6.95
C LEU A 69 -1.00 2.67 5.92
N LEU A 70 -0.95 1.77 4.93
CA LEU A 70 -2.03 1.60 3.96
C LEU A 70 -3.31 1.13 4.68
N ASN A 71 -3.24 0.13 5.56
CA ASN A 71 -4.39 -0.27 6.36
C ASN A 71 -4.92 0.88 7.23
N HIS A 72 -4.03 1.68 7.82
CA HIS A 72 -4.42 2.85 8.61
C HIS A 72 -5.15 3.89 7.75
N LEU A 73 -4.77 4.11 6.50
CA LEU A 73 -5.45 5.09 5.65
C LEU A 73 -6.78 4.60 5.11
N PHE A 74 -6.89 3.32 4.77
CA PHE A 74 -8.03 2.78 4.01
C PHE A 74 -9.01 1.96 4.85
N THR A 75 -8.62 1.50 6.04
CA THR A 75 -9.42 0.54 6.83
C THR A 75 -9.58 1.00 8.27
N ALA A 76 -10.56 0.41 8.96
CA ALA A 76 -10.73 0.58 10.41
C ALA A 76 -9.70 -0.21 11.25
N GLN A 77 -8.75 -0.92 10.61
CA GLN A 77 -7.74 -1.70 11.32
C GLN A 77 -6.80 -0.79 12.12
N THR A 78 -6.49 -1.23 13.34
CA THR A 78 -5.50 -0.62 14.22
C THR A 78 -4.23 -1.48 14.23
N ALA A 79 -3.13 -0.96 14.78
CA ALA A 79 -1.87 -1.71 14.88
C ALA A 79 -2.03 -3.07 15.61
N GLU A 80 -3.05 -3.21 16.45
CA GLU A 80 -3.36 -4.43 17.21
C GLU A 80 -3.93 -5.57 16.34
N THR A 81 -4.50 -5.26 15.18
CA THR A 81 -5.08 -6.25 14.25
C THR A 81 -4.07 -6.87 13.28
N GLY A 82 -2.78 -6.54 13.44
CA GLY A 82 -1.66 -7.08 12.65
C GLY A 82 -1.37 -6.30 11.36
N ALA A 83 -0.16 -6.48 10.83
CA ALA A 83 0.32 -5.87 9.59
C ALA A 83 -0.20 -6.54 8.30
N ILE A 84 -1.21 -7.43 8.41
CA ILE A 84 -1.74 -8.13 7.24
C ILE A 84 -2.46 -7.13 6.35
N LEU A 85 -1.85 -6.82 5.21
CA LEU A 85 -2.41 -5.90 4.23
C LEU A 85 -3.77 -6.40 3.73
N ASN A 86 -4.74 -5.50 3.63
CA ASN A 86 -6.00 -5.82 2.97
C ASN A 86 -5.71 -6.24 1.51
N PRO A 87 -6.16 -7.42 1.03
CA PRO A 87 -5.88 -7.89 -0.33
C PRO A 87 -6.27 -6.90 -1.45
N VAL A 88 -7.24 -6.04 -1.17
CA VAL A 88 -7.67 -4.96 -2.05
C VAL A 88 -6.54 -3.95 -2.33
N LEU A 89 -5.60 -3.82 -1.41
CA LEU A 89 -4.48 -2.86 -1.45
C LEU A 89 -3.14 -3.51 -1.81
N GLU A 90 -3.14 -4.81 -2.15
CA GLU A 90 -1.91 -5.58 -2.42
C GLU A 90 -1.10 -4.98 -3.59
N ASP A 91 -1.77 -4.52 -4.66
CA ASP A 91 -1.14 -3.86 -5.81
C ASP A 91 -1.27 -2.32 -5.78
N ALA A 92 -1.45 -1.72 -4.59
CA ALA A 92 -1.64 -0.29 -4.46
C ALA A 92 -0.31 0.46 -4.33
N MET A 93 -0.20 1.61 -4.99
CA MET A 93 0.87 2.59 -4.73
C MET A 93 0.24 3.93 -4.37
N LEU A 94 0.65 4.50 -3.24
CA LEU A 94 0.17 5.78 -2.76
C LEU A 94 1.33 6.76 -2.64
N LEU A 95 1.25 7.86 -3.37
CA LEU A 95 2.20 8.96 -3.25
C LEU A 95 1.52 10.17 -2.60
N VAL A 96 2.02 10.59 -1.45
CA VAL A 96 1.49 11.71 -0.66
C VAL A 96 2.48 12.87 -0.71
N HIS A 97 2.04 14.06 -1.09
CA HIS A 97 2.87 15.27 -1.09
C HIS A 97 2.08 16.48 -0.59
N ALA A 98 2.76 17.61 -0.37
CA ALA A 98 2.15 18.79 0.21
C ALA A 98 0.97 19.36 -0.61
N ALA A 99 1.01 19.18 -1.94
CA ALA A 99 0.00 19.73 -2.86
C ALA A 99 -1.11 18.75 -3.23
N GLY A 100 -1.01 17.46 -2.85
CA GLY A 100 -1.93 16.45 -3.36
C GLY A 100 -1.57 15.03 -3.00
N THR A 101 -2.33 14.10 -3.58
CA THR A 101 -2.13 12.66 -3.42
C THR A 101 -2.34 11.97 -4.77
N HIS A 102 -1.48 11.02 -5.10
CA HIS A 102 -1.67 10.12 -6.24
C HIS A 102 -1.88 8.70 -5.72
N LEU A 103 -2.89 8.01 -6.23
CA LEU A 103 -3.21 6.63 -5.91
C LEU A 103 -3.23 5.80 -7.19
N TYR A 104 -2.34 4.82 -7.27
CA TYR A 104 -2.49 3.71 -8.20
C TYR A 104 -3.16 2.53 -7.49
N ILE A 105 -4.15 1.92 -8.12
CA ILE A 105 -4.83 0.73 -7.59
C ILE A 105 -5.39 -0.16 -8.70
N ALA A 106 -5.38 -1.48 -8.52
CA ALA A 106 -6.08 -2.40 -9.43
C ALA A 106 -7.60 -2.11 -9.47
N SER A 107 -8.21 -2.10 -10.65
CA SER A 107 -9.61 -1.65 -10.83
C SER A 107 -10.65 -2.45 -10.02
N ALA A 108 -10.40 -3.74 -9.75
CA ALA A 108 -11.29 -4.57 -8.93
C ALA A 108 -11.42 -4.02 -7.49
N SER A 109 -10.41 -3.28 -7.05
CA SER A 109 -10.31 -2.65 -5.74
C SER A 109 -10.82 -1.20 -5.71
N GLY A 110 -11.11 -0.63 -6.88
CA GLY A 110 -11.44 0.79 -7.05
C GLY A 110 -12.72 1.24 -6.34
N ALA A 111 -13.73 0.37 -6.22
CA ALA A 111 -14.98 0.70 -5.53
C ALA A 111 -14.81 0.86 -4.01
N ILE A 112 -13.92 0.06 -3.42
CA ILE A 112 -13.61 0.10 -1.99
C ILE A 112 -12.78 1.35 -1.70
N ALA A 113 -11.73 1.59 -2.50
CA ALA A 113 -10.90 2.78 -2.38
C ALA A 113 -11.74 4.07 -2.55
N SER A 114 -12.61 4.15 -3.56
CA SER A 114 -13.39 5.37 -3.84
C SER A 114 -14.31 5.76 -2.68
N SER A 115 -14.92 4.78 -2.00
CA SER A 115 -15.79 5.05 -0.85
C SER A 115 -15.05 5.71 0.32
N VAL A 116 -13.74 5.43 0.46
CA VAL A 116 -12.89 5.96 1.53
C VAL A 116 -12.22 7.27 1.11
N THR A 117 -11.80 7.37 -0.16
CA THR A 117 -11.02 8.50 -0.66
C THR A 117 -11.86 9.64 -1.24
N GLN A 118 -13.20 9.54 -1.24
CA GLN A 118 -14.09 10.54 -1.84
C GLN A 118 -13.93 11.97 -1.29
N LEU A 119 -13.41 12.13 -0.06
CA LEU A 119 -13.18 13.44 0.55
C LEU A 119 -11.71 13.91 0.46
N TRP A 120 -10.82 13.15 -0.17
CA TRP A 120 -9.41 13.52 -0.27
C TRP A 120 -9.22 14.65 -1.28
N PRO A 121 -8.75 15.84 -0.86
CA PRO A 121 -8.57 16.94 -1.77
C PRO A 121 -7.36 16.70 -2.67
N HIS A 122 -7.47 17.10 -3.94
CA HIS A 122 -6.42 16.98 -4.96
C HIS A 122 -5.92 15.53 -5.14
N LEU A 123 -6.84 14.56 -5.07
CA LEU A 123 -6.55 13.16 -5.36
C LEU A 123 -6.56 12.90 -6.87
N THR A 124 -5.48 12.31 -7.38
CA THR A 124 -5.44 11.70 -8.71
C THR A 124 -5.44 10.19 -8.56
N VAL A 125 -6.38 9.50 -9.21
CA VAL A 125 -6.47 8.04 -9.19
C VAL A 125 -6.12 7.48 -10.57
N THR A 126 -5.17 6.55 -10.62
CA THR A 126 -4.84 5.74 -11.79
C THR A 126 -5.25 4.30 -11.49
N ALA A 127 -6.04 3.69 -12.37
CA ALA A 127 -6.49 2.31 -12.17
C ALA A 127 -6.53 1.55 -13.48
N LEU A 128 -6.10 0.28 -13.42
CA LEU A 128 -6.18 -0.66 -14.53
C LEU A 128 -6.79 -1.98 -14.02
N PRO A 129 -7.68 -2.64 -14.77
CA PRO A 129 -8.15 -3.97 -14.42
C PRO A 129 -7.00 -4.96 -14.29
N LYS A 130 -6.92 -5.65 -13.14
CA LYS A 130 -6.02 -6.80 -12.98
C LYS A 130 -6.54 -7.92 -13.87
N PRO A 131 -5.69 -8.54 -14.72
CA PRO A 131 -6.14 -9.62 -15.59
C PRO A 131 -6.68 -10.78 -14.76
N ALA A 132 -7.83 -11.33 -15.18
CA ALA A 132 -8.49 -12.43 -14.47
C ALA A 132 -7.81 -13.80 -14.73
N ASN A 133 -7.01 -13.88 -15.79
CA ASN A 133 -6.37 -15.10 -16.26
C ASN A 133 -4.85 -14.91 -16.21
N GLU A 134 -4.10 -15.99 -16.00
CA GLU A 134 -2.62 -16.03 -16.08
C GLU A 134 -2.11 -15.96 -17.54
N ASP A 135 -2.78 -15.19 -18.39
CA ASP A 135 -2.25 -14.86 -19.71
C ASP A 135 -1.01 -13.99 -19.53
N SER A 136 0.16 -14.51 -19.90
CA SER A 136 1.46 -13.85 -19.68
C SER A 136 1.52 -12.48 -20.33
N ASP A 137 0.89 -12.30 -21.49
CA ASP A 137 0.90 -11.03 -22.22
C ASP A 137 0.04 -9.99 -21.51
N ALA A 138 -1.11 -10.41 -20.97
CA ALA A 138 -1.98 -9.54 -20.19
C ALA A 138 -1.33 -9.13 -18.86
N GLN A 139 -0.65 -10.06 -18.19
CA GLN A 139 0.10 -9.76 -16.97
C GLN A 139 1.27 -8.81 -17.25
N SER A 140 2.05 -9.04 -18.32
CA SER A 140 3.15 -8.15 -18.70
C SER A 140 2.66 -6.72 -18.92
N ARG A 141 1.55 -6.54 -19.65
CA ARG A 141 0.98 -5.21 -19.89
C ARG A 141 0.47 -4.53 -18.61
N PHE A 142 -0.05 -5.31 -17.67
CA PHE A 142 -0.46 -4.81 -16.37
C PHE A 142 0.74 -4.29 -15.57
N GLU A 143 1.83 -5.05 -15.53
CA GLU A 143 3.07 -4.62 -14.86
C GLU A 143 3.70 -3.40 -15.56
N ASP A 144 3.74 -3.36 -16.88
CA ASP A 144 4.24 -2.21 -17.64
C ASP A 144 3.45 -0.94 -17.30
N HIS A 145 2.12 -1.05 -17.25
CA HIS A 145 1.26 0.05 -16.87
C HIS A 145 1.48 0.51 -15.42
N LYS A 146 1.66 -0.42 -14.49
CA LYS A 146 2.01 -0.12 -13.08
C LYS A 146 3.32 0.66 -13.01
N MET A 147 4.33 0.21 -13.75
CA MET A 147 5.64 0.87 -13.80
C MET A 147 5.57 2.27 -14.42
N ASP A 148 4.77 2.45 -15.47
CA ASP A 148 4.54 3.78 -16.06
C ASP A 148 3.77 4.71 -15.11
N ALA A 149 2.78 4.20 -14.38
CA ALA A 149 2.11 4.96 -13.34
C ALA A 149 3.10 5.41 -12.26
N PHE A 150 3.95 4.50 -11.76
CA PHE A 150 5.00 4.82 -10.79
C PHE A 150 5.94 5.93 -11.28
N ARG A 151 6.44 5.81 -12.52
CA ARG A 151 7.33 6.82 -13.13
C ARG A 151 6.64 8.17 -13.24
N ASN A 152 5.41 8.20 -13.72
CA ASN A 152 4.65 9.44 -13.88
C ASN A 152 4.32 10.11 -12.54
N MET A 153 3.99 9.32 -11.52
CA MET A 153 3.71 9.80 -10.17
C MET A 153 4.97 10.43 -9.53
N THR A 154 6.14 9.85 -9.75
CA THR A 154 7.39 10.26 -9.07
C THR A 154 8.22 11.29 -9.85
N ALA A 155 8.09 11.37 -11.18
CA ALA A 155 8.86 12.27 -12.04
C ALA A 155 8.87 13.76 -11.64
N PRO A 156 7.80 14.35 -11.07
CA PRO A 156 7.82 15.76 -10.65
C PRO A 156 8.71 16.06 -9.44
N PHE A 157 9.14 15.03 -8.69
CA PHE A 157 9.82 15.18 -7.41
C PHE A 157 11.31 14.87 -7.52
N LYS A 158 12.15 15.75 -6.98
CA LYS A 158 13.61 15.54 -6.88
C LYS A 158 13.96 14.51 -5.81
N SER A 159 13.15 14.45 -4.74
CA SER A 159 13.32 13.50 -3.65
C SER A 159 11.97 12.92 -3.21
N VAL A 160 11.92 11.59 -3.14
CA VAL A 160 10.77 10.84 -2.65
C VAL A 160 11.24 9.99 -1.49
N GLY A 161 10.58 10.14 -0.34
CA GLY A 161 10.79 9.32 0.83
C GLY A 161 10.05 8.01 0.66
N VAL A 162 10.70 6.92 1.03
CA VAL A 162 10.10 5.59 1.06
C VAL A 162 10.13 5.11 2.50
N VAL A 163 9.02 4.54 2.97
CA VAL A 163 8.95 3.95 4.31
C VAL A 163 9.50 2.53 4.22
N PHE A 164 10.42 2.20 5.11
CA PHE A 164 10.95 0.85 5.28
C PHE A 164 10.89 0.45 6.75
N GLY A 165 10.34 -0.72 7.03
CA GLY A 165 10.45 -1.39 8.32
C GLY A 165 11.85 -1.95 8.56
N GLU A 166 12.02 -2.66 9.67
CA GLU A 166 13.33 -3.21 10.07
C GLU A 166 13.92 -4.19 9.03
N LEU A 167 13.07 -4.84 8.22
CA LEU A 167 13.46 -5.72 7.10
C LEU A 167 13.97 -4.96 5.87
N GLY A 168 13.62 -3.68 5.72
CA GLY A 168 14.01 -2.83 4.59
C GLY A 168 15.30 -2.04 4.80
N ASN A 169 15.90 -2.12 6.00
CA ASN A 169 17.24 -1.58 6.23
C ASN A 169 18.26 -2.54 5.59
N PRO A 170 18.93 -2.20 4.48
CA PRO A 170 20.09 -2.97 4.07
C PRO A 170 21.07 -2.92 5.25
N ALA A 171 21.47 -4.09 5.75
CA ALA A 171 22.51 -4.18 6.77
C ALA A 171 23.66 -3.24 6.33
N PRO A 172 24.18 -2.37 7.23
CA PRO A 172 25.24 -1.46 6.85
C PRO A 172 26.35 -2.29 6.23
N ALA A 173 26.70 -1.98 4.97
CA ALA A 173 27.66 -2.74 4.19
C ALA A 173 28.87 -3.03 5.09
N GLY A 174 28.97 -4.28 5.54
CA GLY A 174 29.99 -4.69 6.48
C GLY A 174 31.32 -4.30 5.86
N LYS A 175 32.09 -3.44 6.54
CA LYS A 175 33.46 -3.18 6.14
C LYS A 175 34.11 -4.56 5.93
N PRO A 176 34.76 -4.83 4.79
CA PRO A 176 35.39 -6.12 4.57
C PRO A 176 36.37 -6.35 5.71
N THR A 177 36.09 -7.36 6.55
CA THR A 177 37.01 -7.79 7.59
C THR A 177 38.29 -8.19 6.89
N PRO A 178 39.44 -7.53 7.13
CA PRO A 178 40.68 -7.93 6.49
C PRO A 178 40.98 -9.37 6.91
N ALA A 179 41.21 -10.22 5.91
CA ALA A 179 41.60 -11.60 6.14
C ALA A 179 42.82 -11.62 7.08
N LYS A 180 42.68 -12.34 8.18
CA LYS A 180 43.78 -12.60 9.10
C LYS A 180 44.83 -13.41 8.32
N VAL A 181 45.95 -12.79 7.98
CA VAL A 181 47.16 -13.52 7.60
C VAL A 181 47.60 -14.27 8.85
N VAL A 182 47.56 -15.60 8.78
CA VAL A 182 48.17 -16.46 9.79
C VAL A 182 49.60 -16.69 9.32
N GLU A 183 50.56 -16.11 10.04
CA GLU A 183 51.96 -16.52 10.01
C GLU A 183 52.16 -17.84 10.77
#